data_AF-A0A6A4VQR2-F1
#
_entry.id   AF-A0A6A4VQR2-F1
#
_cell.length_a   1.000
_cell.length_b   1.000
_cell.length_c   1.000
_cell.angle_alpha   90.00
_cell.angle_beta   90.00
_cell.angle_gamma   90.00
#
_symmetry.space_group_name_H-M   'P 1'
#
loop_
_entity.id
_entity.type
_entity.pdbx_description
1 polymer ?
#
loop_
_entity_poly.entity_id
_entity_poly.type
_entity_poly.pdbx_seq_one_letter_code
_entity_poly.pdbx_strand_id
1 'polypeptide(L)'
;MSTRSPPLLLLLLPVPLRPAAAETAPGDCAVPPPLLLASQVAEVARTALAAGSGGGQGAPGQEPPAGRSDTSEFNVLGRLEALELAVRRLTAGTAGPGAPADRPPSAPATCLQLQRANGSLADGVYQLAGLAEPVYCDFSHDGGGWTLLLTAASRAGWDRLNVRLRSADRPSLTDNYSILGRGDRLKAFGTGHRFAYRLEGQAQVDRRQWGGIWLAPRDYTFTPETDTQRDIALVKKFDLWTYGEPSLQKTMPWINVEDFLKGRPLLTTTLKESNNWWGTLLTDPATTSYQHSPWISAGAPQSGTVLYWMREEVLP
;
A
#
# COMPACT_ATOMS: atom_id res chain seq x y z
N MET A 1 -46.13 -61.32 -14.21
CA MET A 1 -45.16 -61.02 -15.27
C MET A 1 -45.56 -59.71 -15.94
N SER A 2 -44.92 -58.60 -15.59
CA SER A 2 -44.92 -57.39 -16.43
C SER A 2 -43.76 -56.52 -15.98
N THR A 3 -42.72 -56.56 -16.80
CA THR A 3 -41.47 -55.79 -16.70
C THR A 3 -41.73 -54.37 -17.15
N ARG A 4 -41.43 -53.37 -16.31
CA ARG A 4 -41.26 -51.98 -16.76
C ARG A 4 -39.86 -51.51 -16.39
N SER A 5 -39.09 -51.23 -17.43
CA SER A 5 -37.75 -50.67 -17.43
C SER A 5 -37.71 -49.26 -16.83
N PRO A 6 -36.58 -48.83 -16.25
CA PRO A 6 -36.36 -47.45 -15.82
C PRO A 6 -35.98 -46.54 -17.01
N PRO A 7 -36.22 -45.22 -16.91
CA PRO A 7 -35.80 -44.27 -17.93
C PRO A 7 -34.29 -44.01 -17.89
N LEU A 8 -33.73 -43.88 -19.10
CA LEU A 8 -32.34 -43.62 -19.42
C LEU A 8 -31.88 -42.25 -18.87
N LEU A 9 -30.78 -42.25 -18.12
CA LEU A 9 -30.04 -41.07 -17.70
C LEU A 9 -29.21 -40.55 -18.89
N LEU A 10 -29.56 -39.39 -19.46
CA LEU A 10 -28.81 -38.77 -20.54
C LEU A 10 -27.55 -38.09 -19.93
N LEU A 11 -26.41 -38.75 -20.03
CA LEU A 11 -25.09 -38.20 -19.74
C LEU A 11 -24.73 -37.15 -20.81
N LEU A 12 -24.74 -35.87 -20.45
CA LEU A 12 -24.12 -34.81 -21.24
C LEU A 12 -22.59 -34.88 -21.05
N LEU A 13 -21.90 -35.42 -22.06
CA LEU A 13 -20.45 -35.39 -22.16
C LEU A 13 -19.97 -33.99 -22.61
N PRO A 14 -18.80 -33.51 -22.13
CA PRO A 14 -18.27 -32.20 -22.49
C PRO A 14 -17.72 -32.18 -23.93
N VAL A 15 -18.02 -31.09 -24.64
CA VAL A 15 -17.50 -30.75 -25.97
C VAL A 15 -16.00 -30.41 -25.86
N PRO A 16 -15.11 -30.95 -26.73
CA PRO A 16 -13.71 -30.57 -26.74
C PRO A 16 -13.53 -29.19 -27.40
N LEU A 17 -12.93 -28.26 -26.67
CA LEU A 17 -12.43 -26.98 -27.21
C LEU A 17 -11.27 -27.24 -28.17
N ARG A 18 -11.44 -26.85 -29.43
CA ARG A 18 -10.34 -26.76 -30.41
C ARG A 18 -9.44 -25.55 -30.09
N PRO A 19 -8.12 -25.64 -30.35
CA PRO A 19 -7.20 -24.54 -30.14
C PRO A 19 -7.37 -23.49 -31.23
N ALA A 20 -7.52 -22.22 -30.84
CA ALA A 20 -7.44 -21.10 -31.76
C ALA A 20 -5.98 -20.85 -32.13
N ALA A 21 -5.75 -20.69 -33.43
CA ALA A 21 -4.46 -20.49 -34.06
C ALA A 21 -3.81 -19.16 -33.68
N ALA A 22 -2.48 -19.18 -33.65
CA ALA A 22 -1.62 -18.02 -33.57
C ALA A 22 -1.75 -17.15 -34.82
N GLU A 23 -1.91 -15.85 -34.63
CA GLU A 23 -1.79 -14.85 -35.68
C GLU A 23 -0.71 -13.85 -35.26
N THR A 24 0.37 -13.82 -36.03
CA THR A 24 1.51 -12.91 -35.93
C THR A 24 1.24 -11.61 -36.67
N ALA A 25 1.52 -10.45 -36.05
CA ALA A 25 1.94 -9.25 -36.78
C ALA A 25 2.69 -8.26 -35.86
N PRO A 26 3.49 -7.33 -36.43
CA PRO A 26 4.70 -6.76 -35.82
C PRO A 26 4.52 -5.34 -35.27
N GLY A 27 5.47 -4.86 -34.46
CA GLY A 27 5.61 -3.44 -34.16
C GLY A 27 6.43 -3.15 -32.90
N ASP A 28 7.65 -2.65 -33.10
CA ASP A 28 8.54 -2.10 -32.08
C ASP A 28 7.82 -1.07 -31.19
N CYS A 29 7.80 -1.30 -29.88
CA CYS A 29 7.55 -0.25 -28.88
C CYS A 29 8.87 0.05 -28.17
N ALA A 30 9.51 1.13 -28.58
CA ALA A 30 10.64 1.72 -27.90
C ALA A 30 10.26 2.08 -26.45
N VAL A 31 11.08 1.62 -25.51
CA VAL A 31 11.00 1.98 -24.08
C VAL A 31 11.43 3.45 -23.93
N PRO A 32 10.62 4.36 -23.36
CA PRO A 32 11.09 5.71 -23.06
C PRO A 32 12.07 5.67 -21.86
N PRO A 33 13.12 6.50 -21.85
CA PRO A 33 14.04 6.57 -20.72
C PRO A 33 13.31 7.16 -19.49
N PRO A 34 13.79 6.88 -18.27
CA PRO A 34 13.18 7.43 -17.06
C PRO A 34 13.28 8.97 -17.05
N LEU A 35 12.15 9.64 -16.83
CA LEU A 35 12.11 11.07 -16.54
C LEU A 35 12.73 11.30 -15.17
N LEU A 36 13.95 11.84 -15.14
CA LEU A 36 14.52 12.38 -13.90
C LEU A 36 13.71 13.61 -13.47
N LEU A 37 13.39 13.69 -12.17
CA LEU A 37 12.82 14.90 -11.58
C LEU A 37 13.81 16.07 -11.74
N ALA A 38 13.29 17.29 -11.96
CA ALA A 38 14.09 18.49 -12.18
C ALA A 38 15.14 18.77 -11.09
N SER A 39 14.92 18.27 -9.86
CA SER A 39 15.88 18.34 -8.76
C SER A 39 17.16 17.54 -9.03
N GLN A 40 17.06 16.38 -9.69
CA GLN A 40 18.20 15.50 -9.95
C GLN A 40 19.07 16.01 -11.10
N VAL A 41 18.48 16.71 -12.08
CA VAL A 41 19.23 17.32 -13.21
C VAL A 41 20.11 18.48 -12.73
N ALA A 42 19.62 19.27 -11.77
CA ALA A 42 20.39 20.36 -11.19
C ALA A 42 21.59 19.87 -10.34
N GLU A 43 21.44 18.73 -9.67
CA GLU A 43 22.50 18.14 -8.84
C GLU A 43 23.64 17.57 -9.70
N VAL A 44 23.32 16.88 -10.81
CA VAL A 44 24.33 16.34 -11.76
C VAL A 44 25.14 17.47 -12.41
N ALA A 45 24.50 18.60 -12.76
CA ALA A 45 25.19 19.75 -13.32
C ALA A 45 26.16 20.43 -12.33
N ARG A 46 25.81 20.47 -11.03
CA ARG A 46 26.68 21.03 -9.98
C ARG A 46 27.91 20.15 -9.72
N THR A 47 27.75 18.84 -9.75
CA THR A 47 28.86 17.89 -9.53
C THR A 47 29.87 17.91 -10.68
N ALA A 48 29.42 18.15 -11.91
CA ALA A 48 30.30 18.29 -13.07
C ALA A 48 31.19 19.55 -13.04
N LEU A 49 30.70 20.66 -12.46
CA LEU A 49 31.46 21.91 -12.31
C LEU A 49 32.52 21.84 -11.20
N ALA A 50 32.27 21.09 -10.12
CA ALA A 50 33.25 20.92 -9.04
C ALA A 50 34.47 20.07 -9.45
N ALA A 51 34.32 19.18 -10.44
CA ALA A 51 35.40 18.31 -10.93
C ALA A 51 36.38 19.01 -11.89
N GLY A 52 36.05 20.21 -12.39
CA GLY A 52 36.89 20.96 -13.34
C GLY A 52 37.98 21.85 -12.73
N SER A 53 38.08 21.94 -11.40
CA SER A 53 38.96 22.88 -10.68
C SER A 53 40.16 22.19 -10.00
N GLY A 54 40.86 21.31 -10.72
CA GLY A 54 42.02 20.58 -10.17
C GLY A 54 43.24 20.57 -11.09
N GLY A 55 44.26 21.37 -10.75
CA GLY A 55 45.64 21.30 -11.29
C GLY A 55 46.16 22.66 -11.77
N GLY A 56 47.36 23.14 -11.44
CA GLY A 56 48.50 22.59 -10.71
C GLY A 56 49.54 23.71 -10.51
N GLN A 57 50.43 23.54 -9.53
CA GLN A 57 51.51 24.47 -9.17
C GLN A 57 52.70 24.37 -10.15
N GLY A 58 53.28 25.51 -10.57
CA GLY A 58 54.52 25.58 -11.33
C GLY A 58 55.07 27.01 -11.49
N ALA A 59 56.37 27.20 -11.23
CA ALA A 59 57.15 28.42 -10.98
C ALA A 59 57.34 29.41 -12.18
N PRO A 60 57.90 30.63 -11.97
CA PRO A 60 57.69 31.81 -12.81
C PRO A 60 58.80 32.08 -13.83
N GLY A 61 58.43 32.72 -14.94
CA GLY A 61 59.39 33.47 -15.76
C GLY A 61 59.24 33.27 -17.26
N GLN A 62 58.22 33.86 -17.87
CA GLN A 62 58.28 34.42 -19.24
C GLN A 62 57.00 35.19 -19.55
N GLU A 63 57.16 36.43 -19.99
CA GLU A 63 56.10 37.34 -20.41
C GLU A 63 55.55 36.90 -21.79
N PRO A 64 54.21 36.81 -21.98
CA PRO A 64 53.64 36.41 -23.27
C PRO A 64 53.31 37.62 -24.15
N PRO A 65 53.39 37.51 -25.50
CA PRO A 65 52.84 38.54 -26.38
C PRO A 65 51.32 38.34 -26.55
N ALA A 66 50.68 39.46 -26.87
CA ALA A 66 49.25 39.65 -27.03
C ALA A 66 48.59 38.71 -28.05
N GLY A 67 47.37 38.28 -27.73
CA GLY A 67 46.40 37.82 -28.73
C GLY A 67 45.54 36.65 -28.26
N ARG A 68 44.29 36.97 -27.87
CA ARG A 68 43.02 36.27 -28.20
C ARG A 68 42.04 36.47 -27.05
N SER A 69 41.10 37.41 -27.21
CA SER A 69 39.99 37.58 -26.27
C SER A 69 39.07 36.37 -26.36
N ASP A 70 38.87 35.74 -25.21
CA ASP A 70 38.01 34.59 -25.00
C ASP A 70 36.54 34.99 -25.19
N THR A 71 35.90 34.50 -26.25
CA THR A 71 34.46 34.66 -26.51
C THR A 71 33.65 33.43 -26.05
N SER A 72 34.24 32.54 -25.26
CA SER A 72 33.58 31.31 -24.79
C SER A 72 32.70 31.53 -23.55
N GLU A 73 33.12 32.37 -22.61
CA GLU A 73 32.46 32.51 -21.30
C GLU A 73 31.12 33.28 -21.34
N PHE A 74 31.00 34.27 -22.23
CA PHE A 74 29.78 35.08 -22.38
C PHE A 74 28.60 34.31 -23.02
N ASN A 75 28.87 33.19 -23.68
CA ASN A 75 27.82 32.40 -24.36
C ASN A 75 27.18 31.35 -23.43
N VAL A 76 27.83 31.01 -22.31
CA VAL A 76 27.31 30.02 -21.35
C VAL A 76 26.37 30.68 -20.34
N LEU A 77 26.73 31.87 -19.83
CA LEU A 77 25.88 32.63 -18.90
C LEU A 77 24.56 33.09 -19.55
N GLY A 78 24.60 33.57 -20.79
CA GLY A 78 23.39 33.95 -21.52
C GLY A 78 22.44 32.78 -21.83
N ARG A 79 22.99 31.56 -21.99
CA ARG A 79 22.19 30.34 -22.18
C ARG A 79 21.55 29.84 -20.88
N LEU A 80 22.21 30.03 -19.74
CA LEU A 80 21.66 29.72 -18.41
C LEU A 80 20.51 30.65 -18.04
N GLU A 81 20.64 31.96 -18.26
CA GLU A 81 19.56 32.91 -18.00
C GLU A 81 18.34 32.67 -18.90
N ALA A 82 18.56 32.35 -20.18
CA ALA A 82 17.49 31.99 -21.11
C ALA A 82 16.76 30.69 -20.70
N LEU A 83 17.50 29.70 -20.18
CA LEU A 83 16.94 28.44 -19.70
C LEU A 83 16.16 28.64 -18.39
N GLU A 84 16.66 29.46 -17.47
CA GLU A 84 15.97 29.77 -16.22
C GLU A 84 14.67 30.56 -16.48
N LEU A 85 14.68 31.46 -17.46
CA LEU A 85 13.47 32.18 -17.90
C LEU A 85 12.46 31.25 -18.59
N ALA A 86 12.93 30.27 -19.38
CA ALA A 86 12.06 29.27 -20.00
C ALA A 86 11.44 28.32 -18.96
N VAL A 87 12.20 27.88 -17.94
CA VAL A 87 11.71 27.09 -16.82
C VAL A 87 10.71 27.88 -15.97
N ARG A 88 10.97 29.17 -15.72
CA ARG A 88 10.00 30.07 -15.06
C ARG A 88 8.71 30.23 -15.86
N ARG A 89 8.76 30.27 -17.19
CA ARG A 89 7.55 30.31 -18.05
C ARG A 89 6.79 28.99 -18.11
N LEU A 90 7.48 27.86 -17.96
CA LEU A 90 6.86 26.53 -17.88
C LEU A 90 6.22 26.25 -16.51
N THR A 91 6.73 26.88 -15.45
CA THR A 91 6.20 26.76 -14.07
C THR A 91 5.20 27.86 -13.72
N ALA A 92 5.25 29.02 -14.39
CA ALA A 92 4.23 30.06 -14.32
C ALA A 92 3.03 29.70 -15.21
N GLY A 93 2.25 28.70 -14.79
CA GLY A 93 0.83 28.67 -15.12
C GLY A 93 0.20 29.97 -14.63
N THR A 94 -0.47 30.67 -15.53
CA THR A 94 -1.09 31.99 -15.36
C THR A 94 -1.86 32.13 -14.05
N ALA A 95 -1.29 32.82 -13.06
CA ALA A 95 -2.02 33.41 -11.95
C ALA A 95 -2.30 34.88 -12.29
N GLY A 96 -3.44 35.12 -12.96
CA GLY A 96 -4.03 36.46 -13.00
C GLY A 96 -4.74 36.76 -11.68
N PRO A 97 -4.77 38.03 -11.21
CA PRO A 97 -5.45 38.38 -9.99
C PRO A 97 -6.96 38.49 -10.24
N GLY A 98 -7.76 37.62 -9.62
CA GLY A 98 -9.20 37.79 -9.48
C GLY A 98 -10.07 36.72 -10.16
N ALA A 99 -10.31 35.60 -9.45
CA ALA A 99 -11.59 34.87 -9.39
C ALA A 99 -11.41 33.67 -8.42
N PRO A 100 -12.38 33.34 -7.55
CA PRO A 100 -12.38 32.05 -6.88
C PRO A 100 -12.75 31.01 -7.93
N ALA A 101 -11.74 30.41 -8.56
CA ALA A 101 -11.96 29.31 -9.49
C ALA A 101 -12.39 28.09 -8.70
N ASP A 102 -13.69 27.84 -8.78
CA ASP A 102 -14.41 26.59 -8.59
C ASP A 102 -13.55 25.38 -9.02
N ARG A 103 -12.69 24.89 -8.12
CA ARG A 103 -12.00 23.62 -8.31
C ARG A 103 -13.03 22.57 -7.95
N PRO A 104 -13.47 21.70 -8.89
CA PRO A 104 -14.30 20.57 -8.52
C PRO A 104 -13.59 19.82 -7.38
N PRO A 105 -14.30 19.42 -6.31
CA PRO A 105 -13.68 18.66 -5.23
C PRO A 105 -12.89 17.52 -5.87
N SER A 106 -11.60 17.43 -5.53
CA SER A 106 -10.74 16.37 -6.05
C SER A 106 -11.45 15.04 -5.84
N ALA A 107 -11.55 14.22 -6.89
CA ALA A 107 -12.27 12.96 -6.84
C ALA A 107 -11.90 12.16 -5.57
N PRO A 108 -12.85 11.47 -4.92
CA PRO A 108 -12.60 10.82 -3.64
C PRO A 108 -11.41 9.84 -3.68
N ALA A 109 -10.45 10.04 -2.78
CA ALA A 109 -9.21 9.25 -2.71
C ALA A 109 -9.23 8.15 -1.65
N THR A 110 -10.27 8.12 -0.81
CA THR A 110 -10.49 7.12 0.24
C THR A 110 -11.96 6.68 0.27
N CYS A 111 -12.26 5.54 0.88
CA CYS A 111 -13.64 5.09 1.06
C CYS A 111 -14.43 6.12 1.90
N LEU A 112 -13.85 6.68 2.96
CA LEU A 112 -14.54 7.68 3.78
C LEU A 112 -14.85 8.98 3.00
N GLN A 113 -13.93 9.47 2.16
CA GLN A 113 -14.23 10.60 1.28
C GLN A 113 -15.34 10.27 0.28
N LEU A 114 -15.33 9.03 -0.26
CA LEU A 114 -16.33 8.57 -1.20
C LEU A 114 -17.74 8.51 -0.56
N GLN A 115 -17.81 8.02 0.67
CA GLN A 115 -19.03 8.01 1.49
C GLN A 115 -19.54 9.43 1.77
N ARG A 116 -18.65 10.34 2.18
CA ARG A 116 -19.01 11.75 2.45
C ARG A 116 -19.54 12.47 1.21
N ALA A 117 -19.00 12.15 0.04
CA ALA A 117 -19.42 12.77 -1.22
C ALA A 117 -20.77 12.26 -1.74
N ASN A 118 -21.17 11.02 -1.43
CA ASN A 118 -22.33 10.37 -2.05
C ASN A 118 -23.43 9.92 -1.07
N GLY A 119 -23.20 10.03 0.25
CA GLY A 119 -24.15 9.56 1.26
C GLY A 119 -24.16 8.03 1.39
N SER A 120 -25.30 7.39 1.14
CA SER A 120 -25.47 5.95 1.30
C SER A 120 -24.92 5.17 0.10
N LEU A 121 -23.83 4.46 0.33
CA LEU A 121 -23.21 3.56 -0.65
C LEU A 121 -23.32 2.11 -0.16
N ALA A 122 -23.38 1.15 -1.08
CA ALA A 122 -23.31 -0.26 -0.77
C ALA A 122 -21.86 -0.71 -0.59
N ASP A 123 -21.62 -1.69 0.27
CA ASP A 123 -20.28 -2.29 0.39
C ASP A 123 -19.85 -2.90 -0.95
N GLY A 124 -18.58 -2.80 -1.29
CA GLY A 124 -18.09 -3.34 -2.57
C GLY A 124 -16.74 -2.82 -3.01
N VAL A 125 -16.38 -3.15 -4.24
CA VAL A 125 -15.11 -2.75 -4.86
C VAL A 125 -15.29 -1.43 -5.61
N TYR A 126 -14.43 -0.47 -5.31
CA TYR A 126 -14.47 0.89 -5.87
C TYR A 126 -13.10 1.31 -6.40
N GLN A 127 -13.11 2.08 -7.49
CA GLN A 127 -11.92 2.78 -7.96
C GLN A 127 -11.82 4.13 -7.23
N LEU A 128 -10.72 4.35 -6.52
CA LEU A 128 -10.44 5.60 -5.83
C LEU A 128 -9.45 6.46 -6.60
N ALA A 129 -9.57 7.77 -6.46
CA ALA A 129 -8.66 8.70 -7.10
C ALA A 129 -7.24 8.55 -6.56
N GLY A 130 -6.26 8.55 -7.48
CA GLY A 130 -4.85 8.45 -7.13
C GLY A 130 -4.35 7.04 -6.82
N LEU A 131 -5.21 6.04 -6.65
CA LEU A 131 -4.81 4.63 -6.63
C LEU A 131 -4.90 4.03 -8.04
N ALA A 132 -3.90 3.23 -8.41
CA ALA A 132 -3.92 2.49 -9.66
C ALA A 132 -4.89 1.30 -9.55
N GLU A 133 -4.90 0.66 -8.39
CA GLU A 133 -5.71 -0.52 -8.10
C GLU A 133 -7.03 -0.14 -7.41
N PRO A 134 -8.12 -0.91 -7.63
CA PRO A 134 -9.36 -0.73 -6.89
C PRO A 134 -9.20 -1.19 -5.43
N VAL A 135 -10.13 -0.81 -4.56
CA VAL A 135 -10.17 -1.25 -3.16
C VAL A 135 -11.56 -1.70 -2.76
N TYR A 136 -11.65 -2.55 -1.74
CA TYR A 136 -12.93 -2.86 -1.12
C TYR A 136 -13.26 -1.79 -0.07
N CYS A 137 -14.43 -1.18 -0.19
CA CYS A 137 -15.00 -0.25 0.77
C CYS A 137 -16.13 -0.92 1.57
N ASP A 138 -16.06 -0.79 2.89
CA ASP A 138 -17.14 -1.16 3.81
C ASP A 138 -17.77 0.12 4.36
N PHE A 139 -19.02 0.34 3.94
CA PHE A 139 -19.87 1.47 4.30
C PHE A 139 -20.93 1.11 5.34
N SER A 140 -21.20 -0.19 5.53
CA SER A 140 -22.26 -0.67 6.41
C SER A 140 -21.84 -0.83 7.87
N HIS A 141 -20.57 -1.13 8.14
CA HIS A 141 -20.10 -1.45 9.50
C HIS A 141 -19.43 -0.25 10.19
N ASP A 142 -19.79 -0.04 11.45
CA ASP A 142 -19.11 0.86 12.39
C ASP A 142 -18.94 2.31 11.86
N GLY A 143 -19.99 2.83 11.23
CA GLY A 143 -20.04 4.16 10.61
C GLY A 143 -19.58 4.21 9.16
N GLY A 144 -19.08 3.10 8.62
CA GLY A 144 -18.62 3.00 7.25
C GLY A 144 -17.32 3.77 6.97
N GLY A 145 -16.99 3.86 5.68
CA GLY A 145 -15.82 4.56 5.18
C GLY A 145 -14.53 3.77 5.38
N TRP A 146 -14.62 2.47 5.62
CA TRP A 146 -13.48 1.60 5.85
C TRP A 146 -12.89 1.14 4.52
N THR A 147 -11.57 1.27 4.38
CA THR A 147 -10.81 0.71 3.26
C THR A 147 -10.14 -0.59 3.68
N LEU A 148 -10.38 -1.67 2.94
CA LEU A 148 -9.72 -2.95 3.18
C LEU A 148 -8.24 -2.85 2.82
N LEU A 149 -7.35 -3.22 3.73
CA LEU A 149 -5.91 -3.27 3.49
C LEU A 149 -5.40 -4.69 3.29
N LEU A 150 -5.96 -5.68 3.98
CA LEU A 150 -5.50 -7.07 3.91
C LEU A 150 -6.62 -8.05 4.23
N THR A 151 -6.62 -9.15 3.48
CA THR A 151 -7.41 -10.36 3.74
C THR A 151 -6.45 -11.54 3.79
N ALA A 152 -6.35 -12.18 4.95
CA ALA A 152 -5.63 -13.44 5.12
C ALA A 152 -6.65 -14.58 5.23
N ALA A 153 -7.14 -15.04 4.09
CA ALA A 153 -8.10 -16.14 4.00
C ALA A 153 -7.44 -17.51 4.20
N SER A 154 -6.18 -17.65 3.81
CA SER A 154 -5.38 -18.85 4.06
C SER A 154 -3.90 -18.50 4.21
N ARG A 155 -3.09 -19.42 4.75
CA ARG A 155 -1.63 -19.26 4.83
C ARG A 155 -0.92 -19.45 3.48
N ALA A 156 -1.62 -19.88 2.43
CA ALA A 156 -0.97 -20.29 1.20
C ALA A 156 -0.33 -19.10 0.46
N GLY A 157 0.95 -19.26 0.13
CA GLY A 157 1.70 -18.36 -0.75
C GLY A 157 2.06 -17.00 -0.15
N TRP A 158 1.94 -16.81 1.17
CA TRP A 158 2.42 -15.60 1.83
C TRP A 158 3.93 -15.64 2.05
N ASP A 159 4.57 -14.48 1.95
CA ASP A 159 5.95 -14.22 2.33
C ASP A 159 6.07 -12.79 2.86
N ARG A 160 7.20 -12.45 3.48
CA ARG A 160 7.42 -11.13 4.11
C ARG A 160 7.27 -9.95 3.16
N LEU A 161 7.55 -10.13 1.88
CA LEU A 161 7.45 -9.07 0.88
C LEU A 161 6.01 -8.87 0.46
N ASN A 162 5.31 -9.96 0.15
CA ASN A 162 3.95 -9.92 -0.36
C ASN A 162 2.88 -9.65 0.71
N VAL A 163 3.23 -9.69 2.01
CA VAL A 163 2.39 -9.09 3.08
C VAL A 163 2.06 -7.63 2.74
N ARG A 164 2.97 -6.89 2.09
CA ARG A 164 2.80 -5.47 1.75
C ARG A 164 1.91 -5.27 0.52
N LEU A 165 1.98 -6.16 -0.46
CA LEU A 165 1.26 -6.06 -1.73
C LEU A 165 1.05 -7.45 -2.33
N ARG A 166 -0.21 -7.85 -2.51
CA ARG A 166 -0.62 -9.14 -3.07
C ARG A 166 -2.00 -9.04 -3.69
N SER A 167 -2.16 -9.52 -4.92
CA SER A 167 -3.45 -9.51 -5.62
C SER A 167 -4.11 -8.12 -5.62
N ALA A 168 -3.30 -7.06 -5.72
CA ALA A 168 -3.72 -5.69 -5.43
C ALA A 168 -4.88 -5.21 -6.32
N ASP A 169 -4.96 -5.73 -7.54
CA ASP A 169 -6.00 -5.50 -8.54
C ASP A 169 -7.31 -6.28 -8.27
N ARG A 170 -7.33 -7.18 -7.30
CA ARG A 170 -8.47 -8.07 -6.98
C ARG A 170 -8.81 -8.03 -5.48
N PRO A 171 -9.34 -6.90 -4.96
CA PRO A 171 -9.82 -6.83 -3.57
C PRO A 171 -10.84 -7.93 -3.29
N SER A 172 -10.65 -8.66 -2.20
CA SER A 172 -11.50 -9.79 -1.84
C SER A 172 -11.60 -9.92 -0.32
N LEU A 173 -12.78 -10.27 0.17
CA LEU A 173 -13.00 -10.63 1.58
C LEU A 173 -12.77 -12.12 1.85
N THR A 174 -12.65 -12.93 0.79
CA THR A 174 -12.59 -14.40 0.87
C THR A 174 -11.30 -14.98 0.29
N ASP A 175 -10.52 -14.19 -0.44
CA ASP A 175 -9.24 -14.59 -1.03
C ASP A 175 -8.09 -13.78 -0.46
N ASN A 176 -6.88 -14.35 -0.51
CA ASN A 176 -5.67 -13.67 -0.06
C ASN A 176 -5.43 -12.39 -0.87
N TYR A 177 -5.49 -11.26 -0.18
CA TYR A 177 -5.38 -9.91 -0.72
C TYR A 177 -4.54 -9.03 0.20
N SER A 178 -3.69 -8.18 -0.35
CA SER A 178 -3.04 -7.12 0.42
C SER A 178 -2.72 -5.91 -0.44
N ILE A 179 -3.05 -4.74 0.11
CA ILE A 179 -2.50 -3.44 -0.23
C ILE A 179 -1.96 -2.75 1.03
N LEU A 180 -1.51 -3.52 2.03
CA LEU A 180 -1.05 -2.99 3.32
C LEU A 180 0.01 -1.88 3.15
N GLY A 181 0.90 -2.02 2.16
CA GLY A 181 1.90 -1.00 1.82
C GLY A 181 1.34 0.31 1.24
N ARG A 182 0.05 0.36 0.90
CA ARG A 182 -0.68 1.59 0.53
C ARG A 182 -1.32 2.27 1.74
N GLY A 183 -1.37 1.60 2.90
CA GLY A 183 -2.08 2.07 4.10
C GLY A 183 -1.65 3.47 4.53
N ASP A 184 -0.35 3.76 4.53
CA ASP A 184 0.15 5.08 4.94
C ASP A 184 -0.24 6.19 3.97
N ARG A 185 -0.24 5.90 2.67
CA ARG A 185 -0.68 6.84 1.65
C ARG A 185 -2.16 7.17 1.81
N LEU A 186 -2.98 6.16 2.05
CA LEU A 186 -4.42 6.33 2.22
C LEU A 186 -4.74 7.08 3.52
N LYS A 187 -4.06 6.73 4.62
CA LYS A 187 -4.12 7.45 5.90
C LYS A 187 -3.73 8.93 5.76
N ALA A 188 -2.78 9.26 4.87
CA ALA A 188 -2.31 10.63 4.70
C ALA A 188 -3.38 11.62 4.19
N PHE A 189 -4.50 11.13 3.64
CA PHE A 189 -5.65 11.97 3.28
C PHE A 189 -6.46 12.46 4.49
N GLY A 190 -6.26 11.86 5.66
CA GLY A 190 -6.83 12.31 6.93
C GLY A 190 -6.08 13.51 7.51
N THR A 191 -6.81 14.39 8.20
CA THR A 191 -6.29 15.68 8.70
C THR A 191 -6.08 15.76 10.21
N GLY A 192 -6.63 14.86 11.02
CA GLY A 192 -6.44 14.95 12.47
C GLY A 192 -5.21 14.18 12.95
N HIS A 193 -5.23 13.77 14.21
CA HIS A 193 -4.02 13.33 14.92
C HIS A 193 -3.93 11.82 15.08
N ARG A 194 -5.01 11.10 14.78
CA ARG A 194 -5.08 9.64 14.88
C ARG A 194 -5.79 9.06 13.68
N PHE A 195 -5.57 7.79 13.38
CA PHE A 195 -6.40 7.07 12.42
C PHE A 195 -7.01 5.86 13.11
N ALA A 196 -8.10 5.35 12.53
CA ALA A 196 -8.72 4.13 13.00
C ALA A 196 -8.24 2.93 12.18
N TYR A 197 -8.09 1.80 12.84
CA TYR A 197 -7.94 0.52 12.18
C TYR A 197 -8.83 -0.52 12.82
N ARG A 198 -9.26 -1.50 12.02
CA ARG A 198 -10.13 -2.58 12.47
C ARG A 198 -9.50 -3.92 12.13
N LEU A 199 -9.51 -4.82 13.10
CA LEU A 199 -9.13 -6.22 12.91
C LEU A 199 -10.35 -7.09 13.17
N GLU A 200 -10.58 -8.03 12.27
CA GLU A 200 -11.63 -9.04 12.39
C GLU A 200 -10.99 -10.40 12.16
N GLY A 201 -11.16 -11.32 13.11
CA GLY A 201 -10.84 -12.73 12.94
C GLY A 201 -12.09 -13.52 12.59
N GLN A 202 -11.92 -14.69 11.98
CA GLN A 202 -12.98 -15.61 11.58
C GLN A 202 -14.06 -14.96 10.69
N ALA A 203 -13.65 -14.02 9.83
CA ALA A 203 -14.58 -13.26 8.99
C ALA A 203 -15.36 -14.10 7.97
N GLN A 204 -14.97 -15.35 7.74
CA GLN A 204 -15.72 -16.34 6.97
C GLN A 204 -17.00 -16.81 7.68
N VAL A 205 -17.11 -16.61 8.99
CA VAL A 205 -18.30 -16.94 9.80
C VAL A 205 -19.23 -15.74 9.86
N ASP A 206 -18.72 -14.61 10.35
CA ASP A 206 -19.43 -13.33 10.38
C ASP A 206 -18.43 -12.16 10.51
N ARG A 207 -18.87 -10.95 10.17
CA ARG A 207 -18.09 -9.71 10.32
C ARG A 207 -18.03 -9.28 11.79
N ARG A 208 -16.98 -8.53 12.14
CA ARG A 208 -16.73 -7.99 13.50
C ARG A 208 -16.64 -9.08 14.56
N GLN A 209 -15.87 -10.11 14.26
CA GLN A 209 -15.58 -11.20 15.20
C GLN A 209 -14.12 -11.14 15.65
N TRP A 210 -13.86 -11.62 16.88
CA TRP A 210 -12.54 -11.88 17.48
C TRP A 210 -11.49 -10.81 17.21
N GLY A 211 -11.78 -9.57 17.56
CA GLY A 211 -10.94 -8.44 17.21
C GLY A 211 -11.44 -7.13 17.79
N GLY A 212 -11.37 -6.06 17.01
CA GLY A 212 -11.81 -4.75 17.49
C GLY A 212 -11.51 -3.61 16.55
N ILE A 213 -11.79 -2.40 17.03
CA ILE A 213 -11.43 -1.13 16.42
C ILE A 213 -10.53 -0.37 17.38
N TRP A 214 -9.44 0.15 16.85
CA TRP A 214 -8.47 0.93 17.58
C TRP A 214 -8.24 2.28 16.92
N LEU A 215 -7.78 3.24 17.72
CA LEU A 215 -7.15 4.46 17.23
C LEU A 215 -5.64 4.36 17.45
N ALA A 216 -4.87 4.81 16.47
CA ALA A 216 -3.42 4.89 16.51
C ALA A 216 -2.94 6.31 16.14
N PRO A 217 -1.84 6.81 16.73
CA PRO A 217 -1.16 8.05 16.35
C PRO A 217 -0.89 8.14 14.84
N ARG A 218 -1.07 9.32 14.25
CA ARG A 218 -0.95 9.51 12.80
C ARG A 218 0.45 9.22 12.25
N ASP A 219 1.48 9.36 13.05
CA ASP A 219 2.88 9.07 12.70
C ASP A 219 3.19 7.56 12.63
N TYR A 220 2.32 6.69 13.14
CA TYR A 220 2.48 5.23 13.04
C TYR A 220 2.25 4.73 11.61
N THR A 221 3.06 3.77 11.15
CA THR A 221 2.93 3.13 9.83
C THR A 221 2.08 1.86 9.87
N PHE A 222 1.45 1.48 8.75
CA PHE A 222 0.83 0.15 8.56
C PHE A 222 1.82 -0.97 8.30
N THR A 223 3.08 -0.61 8.11
CA THR A 223 4.13 -1.47 7.63
C THR A 223 5.36 -1.56 8.55
N PRO A 224 5.22 -1.42 9.89
CA PRO A 224 6.36 -1.39 10.79
C PRO A 224 7.03 -2.76 10.82
N GLU A 225 8.35 -2.76 11.00
CA GLU A 225 9.17 -3.97 11.10
C GLU A 225 9.54 -4.31 12.56
N THR A 226 8.96 -3.56 13.50
CA THR A 226 9.15 -3.72 14.94
C THR A 226 7.82 -3.58 15.67
N ASP A 227 7.76 -4.06 16.90
CA ASP A 227 6.60 -4.02 17.79
C ASP A 227 6.54 -2.72 18.64
N THR A 228 7.09 -1.62 18.12
CA THR A 228 7.25 -0.36 18.87
C THR A 228 6.03 0.55 18.85
N GLN A 229 5.06 0.29 17.96
CA GLN A 229 3.84 1.07 17.80
C GLN A 229 2.75 0.70 18.82
N ARG A 230 3.01 1.02 20.09
CA ARG A 230 2.24 0.53 21.25
C ARG A 230 1.22 1.51 21.82
N ASP A 231 1.27 2.80 21.49
CA ASP A 231 0.28 3.80 21.97
C ASP A 231 -1.01 3.72 21.15
N ILE A 232 -1.79 2.66 21.37
CA ILE A 232 -3.08 2.46 20.70
C ILE A 232 -4.24 2.48 21.70
N ALA A 233 -5.37 3.04 21.29
CA ALA A 233 -6.59 3.08 22.10
C ALA A 233 -7.65 2.14 21.52
N LEU A 234 -8.10 1.15 22.30
CA LEU A 234 -9.20 0.28 21.91
C LEU A 234 -10.53 1.04 22.03
N VAL A 235 -11.19 1.29 20.90
CA VAL A 235 -12.48 2.00 20.83
C VAL A 235 -13.65 1.02 20.95
N LYS A 236 -13.53 -0.13 20.29
CA LYS A 236 -14.59 -1.14 20.29
C LYS A 236 -13.98 -2.53 20.28
N LYS A 237 -14.42 -3.37 21.22
CA LYS A 237 -14.03 -4.78 21.28
C LYS A 237 -15.05 -5.63 20.54
N PHE A 238 -14.57 -6.62 19.79
CA PHE A 238 -15.38 -7.68 19.19
C PHE A 238 -15.12 -8.99 19.93
N ASP A 239 -16.19 -9.60 20.44
CA ASP A 239 -16.19 -10.79 21.27
C ASP A 239 -15.38 -10.69 22.57
N LEU A 240 -15.28 -11.83 23.27
CA LEU A 240 -14.65 -11.94 24.57
C LEU A 240 -13.18 -12.32 24.42
N TRP A 241 -12.29 -11.35 24.59
CA TRP A 241 -10.86 -11.57 24.70
C TRP A 241 -10.21 -10.55 25.62
N THR A 242 -9.00 -10.83 26.08
CA THR A 242 -8.18 -9.93 26.90
C THR A 242 -6.81 -9.78 26.24
N TYR A 243 -6.15 -8.63 26.45
CA TYR A 243 -4.79 -8.49 25.96
C TYR A 243 -3.85 -9.44 26.70
N GLY A 244 -2.81 -9.89 26.01
CA GLY A 244 -1.68 -10.59 26.63
C GLY A 244 -1.17 -11.73 25.78
N GLU A 245 -0.20 -12.46 26.33
CA GLU A 245 0.45 -13.58 25.64
C GLU A 245 -0.49 -14.60 24.99
N PRO A 246 -1.63 -15.04 25.59
CA PRO A 246 -2.51 -15.99 24.91
C PRO A 246 -3.48 -15.34 23.90
N SER A 247 -3.26 -14.08 23.52
CA SER A 247 -4.19 -13.28 22.70
C SER A 247 -3.49 -12.15 21.94
N LEU A 248 -4.28 -11.15 21.51
CA LEU A 248 -3.79 -9.91 20.93
C LEU A 248 -2.97 -9.12 21.96
N GLN A 249 -1.96 -8.39 21.49
CA GLN A 249 -1.19 -7.47 22.33
C GLN A 249 -1.55 -6.02 22.04
N LYS A 250 -1.12 -5.12 22.93
CA LYS A 250 -1.33 -3.67 22.79
C LYS A 250 -0.31 -3.03 21.84
N THR A 251 -0.35 -3.42 20.57
CA THR A 251 0.45 -2.82 19.49
C THR A 251 -0.30 -2.91 18.17
N MET A 252 0.00 -2.00 17.25
CA MET A 252 -0.38 -2.24 15.86
C MET A 252 0.28 -3.52 15.32
N PRO A 253 -0.37 -4.23 14.37
CA PRO A 253 0.27 -5.30 13.63
C PRO A 253 1.60 -4.85 13.00
N TRP A 254 2.61 -5.69 13.10
CA TRP A 254 3.96 -5.46 12.58
C TRP A 254 4.48 -6.66 11.81
N ILE A 255 5.37 -6.41 10.86
CA ILE A 255 5.95 -7.39 9.95
C ILE A 255 7.23 -7.95 10.57
N ASN A 256 7.25 -9.26 10.74
CA ASN A 256 8.39 -9.94 11.37
C ASN A 256 9.50 -10.20 10.35
N VAL A 257 10.39 -9.22 10.18
CA VAL A 257 11.54 -9.34 9.26
C VAL A 257 12.79 -9.91 9.90
N GLU A 258 12.92 -9.84 11.23
CA GLU A 258 14.11 -10.26 12.00
C GLU A 258 14.08 -11.75 12.43
N ASP A 259 13.22 -12.56 11.82
CA ASP A 259 13.12 -13.99 12.15
C ASP A 259 12.74 -14.27 13.63
N PHE A 260 12.07 -13.33 14.31
CA PHE A 260 11.49 -13.57 15.64
C PHE A 260 10.62 -14.83 15.61
N LEU A 261 10.77 -15.69 16.63
CA LEU A 261 10.17 -17.03 16.69
C LEU A 261 10.39 -17.85 15.40
N LYS A 262 11.60 -17.77 14.83
CA LYS A 262 12.00 -18.47 13.60
C LYS A 262 11.17 -18.06 12.38
N GLY A 263 10.74 -16.81 12.33
CA GLY A 263 9.99 -16.25 11.21
C GLY A 263 8.56 -16.77 11.07
N ARG A 264 8.06 -17.54 12.06
CA ARG A 264 6.75 -18.20 11.94
C ARG A 264 5.58 -17.21 11.82
N PRO A 265 5.45 -16.16 12.66
CA PRO A 265 4.49 -15.10 12.37
C PRO A 265 5.09 -14.20 11.28
N LEU A 266 4.34 -13.92 10.21
CA LEU A 266 4.73 -12.94 9.17
C LEU A 266 4.19 -11.54 9.49
N LEU A 267 2.94 -11.47 9.95
CA LEU A 267 2.27 -10.24 10.40
C LEU A 267 1.56 -10.56 11.72
N THR A 268 1.90 -9.83 12.78
CA THR A 268 1.42 -10.17 14.12
C THR A 268 1.29 -8.95 15.03
N THR A 269 0.50 -9.10 16.09
CA THR A 269 0.51 -8.19 17.24
C THR A 269 1.42 -8.70 18.37
N THR A 270 1.88 -9.95 18.35
CA THR A 270 2.78 -10.51 19.38
C THR A 270 3.98 -9.59 19.65
N LEU A 271 4.34 -9.35 20.91
CA LEU A 271 5.54 -8.57 21.25
C LEU A 271 6.80 -9.44 21.12
N LYS A 272 7.95 -8.84 20.79
CA LYS A 272 9.22 -9.59 20.62
C LYS A 272 9.70 -10.30 21.90
N GLU A 273 9.24 -9.86 23.06
CA GLU A 273 9.54 -10.45 24.37
C GLU A 273 8.66 -11.67 24.72
N SER A 274 7.60 -11.94 23.94
CA SER A 274 6.70 -13.07 24.19
C SER A 274 7.32 -14.41 23.83
N ASN A 275 7.03 -15.44 24.62
CA ASN A 275 7.48 -16.83 24.38
C ASN A 275 6.52 -17.66 23.50
N ASN A 276 5.42 -17.06 23.08
CA ASN A 276 4.42 -17.62 22.18
C ASN A 276 4.04 -16.55 21.14
N TRP A 277 3.10 -16.90 20.26
CA TRP A 277 2.80 -16.15 19.05
C TRP A 277 1.29 -16.08 18.78
N TRP A 278 0.50 -16.03 19.85
CA TRP A 278 -0.90 -15.66 19.71
C TRP A 278 -1.02 -14.20 19.27
N GLY A 279 -2.17 -13.86 18.70
CA GLY A 279 -2.39 -12.57 18.06
C GLY A 279 -1.70 -12.43 16.70
N THR A 280 -1.42 -13.56 16.04
CA THR A 280 -0.81 -13.61 14.70
C THR A 280 -1.89 -13.52 13.62
N LEU A 281 -1.76 -12.55 12.72
CA LEU A 281 -2.67 -12.37 11.59
C LEU A 281 -2.29 -13.32 10.45
N LEU A 282 -1.00 -13.35 10.09
CA LEU A 282 -0.45 -14.21 9.05
C LEU A 282 0.69 -15.06 9.59
N THR A 283 0.60 -16.35 9.32
CA THR A 283 1.61 -17.35 9.65
C THR A 283 2.33 -17.77 8.37
N ASP A 284 3.64 -17.95 8.47
CA ASP A 284 4.47 -18.45 7.40
C ASP A 284 3.95 -19.80 6.87
N PRO A 285 3.85 -19.99 5.54
CA PRO A 285 3.32 -21.21 4.96
C PRO A 285 4.07 -22.48 5.37
N ALA A 286 5.38 -22.39 5.67
CA ALA A 286 6.20 -23.51 6.12
C ALA A 286 5.83 -23.99 7.53
N THR A 287 5.08 -23.19 8.31
CA THR A 287 4.56 -23.64 9.60
C THR A 287 3.30 -24.49 9.42
N THR A 288 3.43 -25.79 9.65
CA THR A 288 2.37 -26.78 9.40
C THR A 288 1.50 -27.11 10.61
N SER A 289 1.86 -26.64 11.80
CA SER A 289 1.15 -26.98 13.06
C SER A 289 -0.21 -26.31 13.22
N TYR A 290 -0.57 -25.38 12.32
CA TYR A 290 -1.86 -24.68 12.36
C TYR A 290 -2.48 -24.61 10.95
N GLN A 291 -3.80 -24.65 10.85
CA GLN A 291 -4.49 -24.46 9.57
C GLN A 291 -4.61 -22.97 9.24
N HIS A 292 -5.01 -22.16 10.22
CA HIS A 292 -4.95 -20.70 10.19
C HIS A 292 -3.93 -20.19 11.22
N SER A 293 -3.78 -18.89 11.42
CA SER A 293 -2.82 -18.38 12.40
C SER A 293 -3.29 -18.61 13.85
N PRO A 294 -2.37 -18.84 14.81
CA PRO A 294 -2.72 -18.80 16.24
C PRO A 294 -3.19 -17.40 16.63
N TRP A 295 -4.45 -17.30 17.07
CA TRP A 295 -5.12 -16.01 17.25
C TRP A 295 -5.41 -15.69 18.72
N ILE A 296 -6.48 -16.24 19.29
CA ILE A 296 -6.88 -16.00 20.69
C ILE A 296 -7.13 -17.36 21.34
N SER A 297 -6.21 -17.80 22.19
CA SER A 297 -6.22 -19.16 22.75
C SER A 297 -7.56 -19.50 23.42
N ALA A 298 -8.09 -18.56 24.20
CA ALA A 298 -9.41 -18.67 24.81
C ALA A 298 -10.50 -18.20 23.84
N GLY A 299 -11.14 -19.13 23.13
CA GLY A 299 -12.33 -18.88 22.32
C GLY A 299 -12.13 -18.97 20.81
N ALA A 300 -11.07 -18.37 20.28
CA ALA A 300 -10.75 -18.42 18.84
C ALA A 300 -9.28 -18.83 18.59
N PRO A 301 -8.92 -20.10 18.86
CA PRO A 301 -7.53 -20.55 18.76
C PRO A 301 -7.00 -20.51 17.32
N GLN A 302 -7.89 -20.49 16.33
CA GLN A 302 -7.57 -20.29 14.91
C GLN A 302 -8.10 -18.94 14.48
N SER A 303 -7.28 -18.17 13.74
CA SER A 303 -7.66 -16.85 13.23
C SER A 303 -8.79 -16.90 12.22
N GLY A 304 -8.99 -18.03 11.52
CA GLY A 304 -9.81 -18.06 10.31
C GLY A 304 -9.31 -17.05 9.27
N THR A 305 -10.24 -16.51 8.47
CA THR A 305 -10.02 -15.35 7.62
C THR A 305 -9.85 -14.11 8.49
N VAL A 306 -8.69 -13.47 8.39
CA VAL A 306 -8.43 -12.19 9.05
C VAL A 306 -8.62 -11.05 8.07
N LEU A 307 -9.34 -10.01 8.47
CA LEU A 307 -9.49 -8.77 7.73
C LEU A 307 -8.82 -7.62 8.50
N TYR A 308 -8.02 -6.82 7.79
CA TYR A 308 -7.37 -5.64 8.32
C TYR A 308 -7.82 -4.42 7.53
N TRP A 309 -8.43 -3.47 8.23
CA TRP A 309 -9.02 -2.26 7.65
C TRP A 309 -8.37 -1.00 8.18
N MET A 310 -8.45 0.07 7.38
CA MET A 310 -8.05 1.41 7.77
C MET A 310 -9.18 2.40 7.50
N ARG A 311 -9.27 3.42 8.37
CA ARG A 311 -10.07 4.62 8.14
C ARG A 311 -9.33 5.84 8.65
N GLU A 312 -9.16 6.85 7.80
CA GLU A 312 -8.27 8.01 8.00
C GLU A 312 -8.82 9.10 8.94
N GLU A 313 -9.59 8.69 9.95
CA GLU A 313 -10.10 9.46 11.09
C GLU A 313 -11.56 9.93 11.04
N VAL A 314 -12.14 9.88 12.24
CA VAL A 314 -13.39 10.51 12.66
C VAL A 314 -12.99 11.46 13.79
N LEU A 315 -13.33 12.75 13.66
CA LEU A 315 -13.15 13.73 14.72
C LEU A 315 -13.90 13.26 15.99
N PRO A 316 -13.37 13.53 17.20
CA PRO A 316 -13.89 13.02 18.46
C PRO A 316 -15.39 13.27 18.68
#